data_AF-A0A960RIJ7-F1
#
_entry.id   AF-A0A960RIJ7-F1
#
_cell.length_a   1.000
_cell.length_b   1.000
_cell.length_c   1.000
_cell.angle_alpha   90.00
_cell.angle_beta   90.00
_cell.angle_gamma   90.00
#
_symmetry.space_group_name_H-M   'P 1'
#
loop_
_entity.id
_entity.type
_entity.pdbx_description
1 polymer ?
#
loop_
_entity_poly.entity_id
_entity_poly.type
_entity_poly.pdbx_seq_one_letter_code
_entity_poly.pdbx_strand_id
1 'polypeptide(L)'
;MRRRLEQLEAYILSIIEGRRRDKAALAIGGLLRLLSYVFGSVVQLRLFMYSSGILRPHTLGCQVISIGNLTVGGTGKTPIVEVFARNLQKSGRKVAILSRGYKKDEKPWIERVFREHKTPPRVVSDGERLLLDSAMSGDEPFMLASNLRD
;
A
#
# COMPACT_ATOMS: atom_id res chain seq x y z
N MET A 1 6.57 27.76 -7.17
CA MET A 1 5.52 26.87 -6.62
C MET A 1 6.08 25.77 -5.72
N ARG A 2 7.02 24.92 -6.19
CA ARG A 2 7.63 23.82 -5.41
C ARG A 2 8.21 24.23 -4.05
N ARG A 3 8.96 25.33 -4.00
CA ARG A 3 9.54 25.88 -2.76
C ARG A 3 8.52 26.20 -1.65
N ARG A 4 7.29 26.62 -2.00
CA ARG A 4 6.24 26.89 -1.01
C ARG A 4 5.61 25.61 -0.47
N LEU A 5 5.50 24.57 -1.30
CA LEU A 5 5.00 23.25 -0.90
C LEU A 5 5.99 22.57 0.05
N GLU A 6 7.29 22.64 -0.25
CA GLU A 6 8.36 22.10 0.60
C GLU A 6 8.40 22.81 1.98
N GLN A 7 8.23 24.13 2.01
CA GLN A 7 8.14 24.88 3.26
C GLN A 7 6.90 24.51 4.08
N LEU A 8 5.77 24.25 3.41
CA LEU A 8 4.54 23.84 4.07
C LEU A 8 4.64 22.42 4.63
N GLU A 9 5.28 21.50 3.88
CA GLU A 9 5.55 20.13 4.31
C GLU A 9 6.48 20.11 5.53
N ALA A 10 7.58 20.87 5.48
CA ALA A 10 8.49 21.01 6.62
C ALA A 10 7.79 21.60 7.85
N TYR A 11 6.89 22.57 7.64
CA TYR A 11 6.10 23.15 8.71
C TYR A 11 5.15 22.12 9.35
N ILE A 12 4.40 21.36 8.53
CA ILE A 12 3.48 20.31 9.00
C ILE A 12 4.24 19.19 9.73
N LEU A 13 5.38 18.74 9.19
CA LEU A 13 6.22 17.73 9.83
C LEU A 13 6.71 18.20 11.22
N SER A 14 7.10 19.47 11.33
CA SER A 14 7.54 20.04 12.62
C SER A 14 6.44 20.09 13.68
N ILE A 15 5.17 20.17 13.25
CA ILE A 15 3.99 20.07 14.12
C ILE A 15 3.76 18.62 14.56
N ILE A 16 3.86 17.66 13.63
CA ILE A 16 3.66 16.23 13.90
C ILE A 16 4.73 15.69 14.87
N GLU A 17 5.98 16.12 14.71
CA GLU A 17 7.11 15.73 15.58
C GLU A 17 7.08 16.42 16.96
N GLY A 18 6.15 17.36 17.19
CA GLY A 18 6.02 18.06 18.47
C GLY A 18 7.16 19.03 18.80
N ARG A 19 8.01 19.39 17.82
CA ARG A 19 9.16 20.30 18.00
C ARG A 19 8.75 21.77 18.14
N ARG A 20 7.51 22.14 17.79
CA ARG A 20 6.91 23.47 18.01
C ARG A 20 5.58 23.37 18.74
N ARG A 21 5.40 24.19 19.79
CA ARG A 21 4.18 24.30 20.62
C ARG A 21 3.54 25.69 20.51
N ASP A 22 3.56 26.30 19.33
CA ASP A 22 2.81 27.52 19.07
C ASP A 22 1.29 27.26 19.08
N LYS A 23 0.48 28.29 19.35
CA LYS A 23 -0.99 28.17 19.43
C LYS A 23 -1.59 27.58 18.14
N ALA A 24 -0.99 27.86 16.98
CA ALA A 24 -1.40 27.30 15.69
C ALA A 24 -1.11 25.79 15.61
N ALA A 25 0.06 25.32 16.06
CA ALA A 25 0.38 23.89 16.14
C ALA A 25 -0.58 23.12 17.06
N LEU A 26 -0.99 23.72 18.19
CA LEU A 26 -1.99 23.12 19.08
C LEU A 26 -3.38 23.02 18.42
N ALA A 27 -3.82 24.05 17.69
CA ALA A 27 -5.09 24.03 16.96
C ALA A 27 -5.09 22.98 15.83
N ILE A 28 -4.02 22.94 15.03
CA ILE A 28 -3.85 21.97 13.95
C ILE A 28 -3.75 20.54 14.50
N GLY A 29 -2.95 20.33 15.55
CA GLY A 29 -2.83 19.04 16.24
C GLY A 29 -4.16 18.58 16.83
N GLY A 30 -4.95 19.50 17.41
CA GLY A 30 -6.30 19.23 17.90
C GLY A 30 -7.25 18.76 16.80
N LEU A 31 -7.26 19.45 15.65
CA LEU A 31 -8.04 19.06 14.48
C LEU A 31 -7.60 17.70 13.92
N LEU A 32 -6.29 17.47 13.77
CA LEU A 32 -5.75 16.19 13.32
C LEU A 32 -6.10 15.06 14.29
N ARG A 33 -6.11 15.33 15.59
CA ARG A 33 -6.52 14.37 16.61
C ARG A 33 -8.01 14.04 16.52
N LEU A 34 -8.88 15.02 16.29
CA LEU A 34 -10.30 14.79 16.03
C LEU A 34 -10.50 13.91 14.79
N LEU A 35 -9.82 14.24 13.69
CA LEU A 35 -9.83 13.44 12.47
C LEU A 35 -9.28 12.02 12.70
N SER A 36 -8.27 11.87 13.55
CA SER A 36 -7.72 10.57 13.93
C SER A 36 -8.75 9.70 14.67
N TYR A 37 -9.55 10.27 15.58
CA TYR A 37 -10.64 9.53 16.23
C TYR A 37 -11.72 9.10 15.24
N VAL A 38 -12.11 9.97 14.31
CA VAL A 38 -13.08 9.63 13.26
C VAL A 38 -12.53 8.50 12.39
N PHE A 39 -11.29 8.61 11.91
CA PHE A 39 -10.63 7.57 11.14
C PHE A 39 -10.56 6.25 11.90
N GLY A 40 -10.15 6.29 13.17
CA GLY A 40 -10.09 5.12 14.04
C GLY A 40 -11.45 4.44 14.22
N SER A 41 -12.50 5.23 14.39
CA SER A 41 -13.89 4.72 14.52
C SER A 41 -14.35 4.03 13.24
N VAL A 42 -14.08 4.61 12.08
CA VAL A 42 -14.39 4.01 10.77
C VAL A 42 -13.62 2.70 10.56
N VAL A 43 -12.34 2.66 10.92
CA VAL A 43 -11.52 1.44 10.83
C VAL A 43 -12.06 0.36 11.76
N GLN A 44 -12.41 0.69 13.00
CA GLN A 44 -12.99 -0.25 13.95
C GLN A 44 -14.34 -0.79 13.47
N LEU A 45 -15.21 0.07 12.94
CA LEU A 45 -16.48 -0.35 12.35
C LEU A 45 -16.25 -1.32 11.21
N ARG A 46 -15.31 -1.04 10.31
CA ARG A 46 -14.95 -1.95 9.21
C ARG A 46 -14.45 -3.30 9.72
N LEU A 47 -13.57 -3.30 10.72
CA LEU A 47 -13.07 -4.54 11.34
C LEU A 47 -14.21 -5.34 11.98
N PHE A 48 -15.12 -4.65 12.69
CA PHE A 48 -16.32 -5.25 13.26
C PHE A 48 -17.22 -5.89 12.20
N MET A 49 -17.42 -5.23 11.05
CA MET A 49 -18.22 -5.79 9.95
C MET A 49 -17.60 -7.06 9.35
N TYR A 50 -16.27 -7.18 9.30
CA TYR A 50 -15.61 -8.42 8.88
C TYR A 50 -15.67 -9.51 9.97
N SER A 51 -15.44 -9.16 11.24
CA SER A 51 -15.46 -10.14 12.33
C SER A 51 -16.86 -10.68 12.64
N SER A 52 -17.89 -9.86 12.47
CA SER A 52 -19.30 -10.26 12.60
C SER A 52 -19.85 -11.00 11.38
N GLY A 53 -19.06 -11.17 10.31
CA GLY A 53 -19.49 -11.87 9.10
C GLY A 53 -20.45 -11.09 8.20
N ILE A 54 -20.73 -9.81 8.50
CA ILE A 54 -21.52 -8.92 7.64
C ILE A 54 -20.83 -8.76 6.28
N LEU A 55 -19.51 -8.57 6.29
CA LEU A 55 -18.68 -8.60 5.09
C LEU A 55 -18.09 -9.99 4.91
N ARG A 56 -18.38 -10.63 3.78
CA ARG A 56 -17.89 -11.98 3.48
C ARG A 56 -16.42 -11.93 3.03
N PRO A 57 -15.51 -12.69 3.66
CA PRO A 57 -14.17 -12.86 3.13
C PRO A 57 -14.23 -13.65 1.82
N HIS A 58 -13.40 -13.26 0.85
CA HIS A 58 -13.20 -14.05 -0.36
C HIS A 58 -12.11 -15.08 -0.11
N THR A 59 -12.46 -16.36 -0.20
CA THR A 59 -11.51 -17.46 -0.13
C THR A 59 -10.95 -17.75 -1.52
N LEU A 60 -9.63 -17.85 -1.62
CA LEU A 60 -8.98 -18.37 -2.82
C LEU A 60 -8.71 -19.88 -2.61
N GLY A 61 -8.75 -20.67 -3.68
CA GLY A 61 -8.46 -22.11 -3.65
C GLY A 61 -6.97 -22.45 -3.45
N CYS A 62 -6.18 -21.51 -2.93
CA CYS A 62 -4.75 -21.63 -2.70
C CYS A 62 -4.36 -21.01 -1.35
N GLN A 63 -3.18 -21.36 -0.84
CA GLN A 63 -2.65 -20.76 0.38
C GLN A 63 -2.32 -19.28 0.14
N VAL A 64 -2.97 -18.40 0.88
CA VAL A 64 -2.71 -16.95 0.85
C VAL A 64 -1.89 -16.56 2.07
N ILE A 65 -0.77 -15.87 1.86
CA ILE A 65 0.06 -15.30 2.92
C ILE A 65 0.05 -13.79 2.74
N SER A 66 -0.47 -13.06 3.74
CA SER A 66 -0.50 -11.60 3.72
C SER A 66 0.70 -11.03 4.47
N ILE A 67 1.58 -10.32 3.76
CA ILE A 67 2.74 -9.63 4.34
C ILE A 67 2.43 -8.13 4.38
N GLY A 68 2.28 -7.58 5.59
CA GLY A 68 1.90 -6.19 5.82
C GLY A 68 2.66 -5.57 6.97
N ASN A 69 2.46 -4.27 7.18
CA ASN A 69 3.01 -3.55 8.34
C ASN A 69 1.98 -2.56 8.90
N LEU A 70 2.07 -2.29 10.20
CA LEU A 70 1.18 -1.38 10.92
C LEU A 70 1.58 0.10 10.74
N THR A 71 2.87 0.37 10.46
CA THR A 71 3.39 1.73 10.27
C THR A 71 3.63 2.07 8.80
N VAL A 72 3.45 3.35 8.46
CA VAL A 72 3.79 3.90 7.14
C VAL A 72 5.30 4.15 7.06
N GLY A 73 5.92 3.78 5.94
CA GLY A 73 7.37 3.92 5.73
C GLY A 73 8.03 2.69 5.07
N GLY A 74 9.34 2.79 4.84
CA GLY A 74 10.20 1.74 4.28
C GLY A 74 10.43 0.60 5.28
N THR A 75 9.39 -0.16 5.58
CA THR A 75 9.36 -1.08 6.73
C THR A 75 9.83 -2.49 6.39
N GLY A 76 10.76 -2.62 5.43
CA GLY A 76 11.36 -3.90 5.05
C GLY A 76 10.40 -4.96 4.50
N LYS A 77 9.15 -4.59 4.14
CA LYS A 77 8.16 -5.54 3.59
C LYS A 77 8.70 -6.23 2.33
N THR A 78 9.26 -5.46 1.41
CA THR A 78 9.72 -5.95 0.11
C THR A 78 10.86 -6.97 0.23
N PRO A 79 11.92 -6.73 1.03
CA PRO A 79 12.92 -7.78 1.33
C PRO A 79 12.32 -9.05 1.94
N ILE A 80 11.36 -8.92 2.87
CA ILE A 80 10.71 -10.09 3.49
C ILE A 80 9.91 -10.88 2.46
N VAL A 81 9.16 -10.20 1.59
CA VAL A 81 8.41 -10.83 0.49
C VAL A 81 9.37 -11.61 -0.42
N GLU A 82 10.52 -11.01 -0.77
CA GLU A 82 11.52 -11.66 -1.61
C GLU A 82 12.08 -12.94 -0.97
N VAL A 83 12.51 -12.88 0.29
CA VAL A 83 13.05 -14.05 1.01
C VAL A 83 12.00 -15.16 1.13
N PHE A 84 10.76 -14.83 1.45
CA PHE A 84 9.67 -15.81 1.51
C PHE A 84 9.41 -16.44 0.14
N ALA A 85 9.33 -15.64 -0.92
CA ALA A 85 9.09 -16.13 -2.27
C ALA A 85 10.21 -17.09 -2.72
N ARG A 86 11.48 -16.71 -2.54
CA ARG A 86 12.62 -17.57 -2.89
C ARG A 86 12.63 -18.87 -2.11
N ASN A 87 12.35 -18.85 -0.81
CA ASN A 87 12.35 -20.06 0.02
C ASN A 87 11.22 -21.02 -0.38
N LEU A 88 10.05 -20.49 -0.73
CA LEU A 88 8.93 -21.29 -1.22
C LEU A 88 9.21 -21.87 -2.63
N GLN A 89 9.82 -21.08 -3.52
CA GLN A 89 10.27 -21.55 -4.84
C GLN A 89 11.32 -22.67 -4.71
N LYS A 90 12.34 -22.49 -3.85
CA LYS A 90 13.34 -23.54 -3.53
C LYS A 90 12.73 -24.82 -2.99
N SER A 91 11.57 -24.72 -2.34
CA SER A 91 10.80 -25.87 -1.85
C SER A 91 9.91 -26.50 -2.94
N GLY A 92 10.06 -26.10 -4.21
CA GLY A 92 9.29 -26.61 -5.34
C GLY A 92 7.87 -26.07 -5.46
N ARG A 93 7.52 -25.00 -4.73
CA ARG A 93 6.17 -24.40 -4.80
C ARG A 93 6.10 -23.29 -5.84
N LYS A 94 5.00 -23.26 -6.60
CA LYS A 94 4.64 -22.13 -7.46
C LYS A 94 4.14 -20.97 -6.60
N VAL A 95 4.79 -19.81 -6.70
CA VAL A 95 4.46 -18.61 -5.91
C VAL A 95 3.95 -17.52 -6.84
N ALA A 96 2.86 -16.86 -6.46
CA ALA A 96 2.38 -15.65 -7.11
C ALA A 96 2.37 -14.51 -6.09
N ILE A 97 2.96 -13.37 -6.45
CA ILE A 97 2.99 -12.18 -5.60
C ILE A 97 1.94 -11.20 -6.09
N LEU A 98 0.98 -10.89 -5.22
CA LEU A 98 0.00 -9.84 -5.46
C LEU A 98 0.48 -8.54 -4.81
N SER A 99 0.78 -7.54 -5.63
CA SER A 99 1.09 -6.18 -5.16
C SER A 99 0.05 -5.18 -5.66
N ARG A 100 -0.18 -4.13 -4.87
CA ARG A 100 -1.11 -3.05 -5.22
C ARG A 100 -0.61 -2.23 -6.42
N GLY A 101 0.71 -2.21 -6.66
CA GLY A 101 1.34 -1.38 -7.70
C GLY A 101 1.29 0.10 -7.34
N TYR A 102 1.97 0.48 -6.26
CA TYR A 102 2.06 1.87 -5.80
C TYR A 102 2.84 2.72 -6.83
N LYS A 103 2.42 3.98 -7.03
CA LYS A 103 3.00 4.94 -8.01
C LYS A 103 2.98 4.54 -9.50
N LYS A 104 2.25 3.49 -9.90
CA LYS A 104 2.04 3.24 -11.34
C LYS A 104 1.23 4.36 -11.98
N ASP A 105 1.38 4.54 -13.30
CA ASP A 105 0.50 5.43 -14.06
C ASP A 105 -0.94 4.91 -13.99
N GLU A 106 -1.72 5.54 -13.11
CA GLU A 106 -3.14 5.25 -12.90
C GLU A 106 -3.99 6.41 -13.42
N LYS A 107 -5.13 6.05 -14.02
CA LYS A 107 -6.15 7.03 -14.40
C LYS A 107 -6.68 7.78 -13.17
N PRO A 108 -7.17 9.02 -13.35
CA PRO A 108 -7.74 9.83 -12.27
C PRO A 108 -8.78 9.06 -11.46
N TRP A 109 -8.79 9.28 -10.14
CA TRP A 109 -9.66 8.56 -9.20
C TRP A 109 -11.15 8.63 -9.57
N ILE A 110 -11.61 9.78 -10.08
CA ILE A 110 -12.98 10.00 -10.58
C ILE A 110 -13.33 8.99 -11.67
N GLU A 111 -12.47 8.84 -12.67
CA GLU A 111 -12.70 7.93 -13.80
C GLU A 111 -12.75 6.45 -13.38
N ARG A 112 -12.12 6.10 -12.26
CA ARG A 112 -12.14 4.74 -11.71
C ARG A 112 -13.42 4.43 -10.94
N VAL A 113 -13.99 5.41 -10.25
CA VAL A 113 -15.23 5.24 -9.48
C VAL A 113 -16.44 5.10 -10.40
N PHE A 114 -16.46 5.85 -11.51
CA PHE A 114 -17.55 5.81 -12.49
C PHE A 114 -17.39 4.73 -13.57
N ARG A 115 -16.32 3.93 -13.54
CA ARG A 115 -16.13 2.85 -14.51
C ARG A 115 -16.81 1.55 -14.06
N GLU A 116 -17.78 1.10 -14.85
CA GLU A 116 -18.43 -0.21 -14.68
C GLU A 116 -17.50 -1.39 -15.06
N HIS A 117 -16.52 -1.18 -15.94
CA HIS A 117 -15.64 -2.26 -16.40
C HIS A 117 -14.41 -2.46 -15.50
N LYS A 118 -14.40 -3.58 -14.76
CA LYS A 118 -13.23 -4.15 -14.08
C LYS A 118 -12.11 -4.38 -15.10
N THR A 119 -11.06 -3.57 -15.05
CA THR A 119 -9.82 -3.87 -15.78
C THR A 119 -9.26 -5.20 -15.30
N PRO A 120 -8.78 -6.08 -16.20
CA PRO A 120 -8.07 -7.27 -15.78
C PRO A 120 -6.83 -6.88 -14.95
N PRO A 121 -6.43 -7.71 -13.97
CA PRO A 121 -5.21 -7.48 -13.22
C PRO A 121 -4.00 -7.45 -14.15
N ARG A 122 -3.08 -6.52 -13.92
CA ARG A 122 -1.82 -6.44 -14.67
C ARG A 122 -0.88 -7.53 -14.21
N VAL A 123 -0.37 -8.33 -15.15
CA VAL A 123 0.65 -9.34 -14.87
C VAL A 123 2.02 -8.73 -15.19
N VAL A 124 2.85 -8.58 -14.16
CA VAL A 124 4.18 -7.95 -14.29
C VAL A 124 5.22 -8.98 -14.76
N SER A 125 5.10 -10.22 -14.33
CA SER A 125 5.97 -11.34 -14.72
C SER A 125 5.20 -12.65 -14.64
N ASP A 126 5.60 -13.59 -15.49
CA ASP A 126 5.14 -14.98 -15.51
C ASP A 126 6.08 -15.94 -14.75
N GLY A 127 7.17 -15.43 -14.18
CA GLY A 127 8.21 -16.21 -13.50
C GLY A 127 9.47 -16.43 -14.34
N GLU A 128 9.37 -16.34 -15.68
CA GLU A 128 10.51 -16.48 -16.59
C GLU A 128 10.95 -15.12 -17.15
N ARG A 129 10.00 -14.24 -17.44
CA ARG A 129 10.22 -12.96 -18.13
C ARG A 129 9.45 -11.83 -17.46
N LEU A 130 9.94 -10.61 -17.68
CA LEU A 130 9.21 -9.40 -17.33
C LEU A 130 8.27 -9.04 -18.49
N LEU A 131 6.99 -8.89 -18.19
CA LEU A 131 5.94 -8.55 -19.16
C LEU A 131 5.63 -7.05 -19.17
N LEU A 132 5.97 -6.33 -18.09
CA LEU A 132 5.73 -4.90 -17.92
C LEU A 132 6.99 -4.18 -17.43
N ASP A 133 7.11 -2.91 -17.79
CA ASP A 133 8.15 -2.00 -17.34
C ASP A 133 7.81 -1.33 -16.00
N SER A 134 8.80 -0.71 -15.35
CA SER A 134 8.64 -0.07 -14.04
C SER A 134 7.55 1.01 -14.03
N ALA A 135 7.39 1.75 -15.14
CA ALA A 135 6.36 2.78 -15.27
C ALA A 135 4.95 2.19 -15.21
N MET A 136 4.70 1.07 -15.91
CA MET A 136 3.39 0.43 -15.93
C MET A 136 3.12 -0.49 -14.73
N SER A 137 4.15 -1.13 -14.17
CA SER A 137 3.99 -2.03 -13.02
C SER A 137 4.07 -1.30 -11.67
N GLY A 138 4.72 -0.15 -11.62
CA GLY A 138 5.24 0.46 -10.40
C GLY A 138 6.58 -0.15 -10.00
N ASP A 139 7.37 0.61 -9.24
CA ASP A 139 8.76 0.29 -8.92
C ASP A 139 8.90 -0.98 -8.06
N GLU A 140 8.03 -1.15 -7.07
CA GLU A 140 8.11 -2.29 -6.14
C GLU A 140 7.78 -3.64 -6.81
N PRO A 141 6.68 -3.79 -7.60
CA PRO A 141 6.43 -5.02 -8.35
C PRO A 141 7.50 -5.32 -9.39
N PHE A 142 8.03 -4.29 -10.05
CA PHE A 142 9.10 -4.45 -11.03
C PHE A 142 10.36 -5.04 -10.39
N MET A 143 10.78 -4.44 -9.27
CA MET A 143 11.97 -4.88 -8.52
C MET A 143 11.83 -6.32 -8.00
N LEU A 144 10.67 -6.68 -7.43
CA LEU A 144 10.42 -8.05 -7.00
C LEU A 144 10.48 -9.03 -8.17
N ALA A 145 9.87 -8.68 -9.30
CA ALA A 145 9.85 -9.51 -10.48
C ALA A 145 11.23 -9.63 -11.15
N SER A 146 12.07 -8.60 -11.09
CA SER A 146 13.45 -8.67 -11.59
C SER A 146 14.34 -9.54 -10.71
N ASN A 147 14.12 -9.52 -9.39
CA ASN A 147 14.95 -10.26 -8.45
C ASN A 147 14.58 -11.75 -8.40
N LEU A 148 13.30 -12.10 -8.55
CA LEU A 148 12.78 -13.47 -8.40
C LEU A 148 12.80 -14.29 -9.69
N ARG A 149 13.67 -13.96 -10.65
CA ARG A 149 13.90 -14.79 -11.83
C ARG A 149 14.58 -16.10 -11.42
N ASP A 150 14.13 -17.19 -12.01
CA ASP A 150 14.76 -18.53 -11.91
C ASP A 150 16.17 -18.54 -12.51
#